data_AF-A0A368FIM0-F1
#
_entry.id   AF-A0A368FIM0-F1
#
_cell.length_a   1.000
_cell.length_b   1.000
_cell.length_c   1.000
_cell.angle_alpha   90.00
_cell.angle_beta   90.00
_cell.angle_gamma   90.00
#
_symmetry.space_group_name_H-M   'P 1'
#
loop_
_entity.id
_entity.type
_entity.pdbx_description
1 polymer ?
#
loop_
_entity_poly.entity_id
_entity_poly.type
_entity_poly.pdbx_seq_one_letter_code
_entity_poly.pdbx_strand_id
1 'polypeptide(L)'
;MPNAHTFSKNTSKSKLSKIALCALIEKLKDRTLPTAAYNYKVESEKENYKTTTEYSWVPVPDKSLIERYMRALPENERPVIGSVGEQNRKSRLQFQLPLYDCNVEDARFADDKDKEVLRRFVENVRKHVSYMKSFGNLS
;
A
#
# COMPACT_ATOMS: atom_id res chain seq x y z
N MET A 1 47.09 39.85 1.54
CA MET A 1 45.80 39.68 2.23
C MET A 1 45.04 40.98 2.11
N PRO A 2 44.05 41.03 1.19
CA PRO A 2 42.61 40.81 1.42
C PRO A 2 42.10 39.73 0.41
N ASN A 3 40.84 39.33 0.23
CA ASN A 3 39.54 39.97 0.43
C ASN A 3 38.43 38.89 0.56
N ALA A 4 37.38 39.20 1.32
CA ALA A 4 36.23 38.33 1.54
C ALA A 4 35.32 38.29 0.30
N HIS A 5 35.10 37.10 -0.26
CA HIS A 5 34.02 36.86 -1.21
C HIS A 5 32.78 36.38 -0.45
N THR A 6 31.86 37.30 -0.19
CA THR A 6 30.50 37.00 0.24
C THR A 6 29.70 36.48 -0.96
N PHE A 7 29.39 35.19 -0.98
CA PHE A 7 28.50 34.59 -1.96
C PHE A 7 27.05 34.85 -1.56
N SER A 8 26.39 35.78 -2.26
CA SER A 8 24.98 36.13 -2.09
C SER A 8 24.07 34.97 -2.49
N LYS A 9 23.37 34.37 -1.52
CA LYS A 9 22.30 33.39 -1.78
C LYS A 9 21.02 34.11 -2.19
N ASN A 10 20.89 34.46 -3.47
CA ASN A 10 19.60 34.83 -4.04
C ASN A 10 18.73 33.58 -4.22
N THR A 11 17.84 33.32 -3.25
CA THR A 11 16.73 32.37 -3.44
C THR A 11 15.44 33.17 -3.60
N SER A 12 15.05 33.41 -4.84
CA SER A 12 13.76 34.01 -5.18
C SER A 12 12.66 32.99 -4.88
N LYS A 13 11.98 33.13 -3.73
CA LYS A 13 10.76 32.37 -3.42
C LYS A 13 9.62 32.94 -4.26
N SER A 14 9.36 32.34 -5.42
CA SER A 14 8.23 32.72 -6.28
C SER A 14 6.90 32.49 -5.54
N LYS A 15 6.12 33.56 -5.35
CA LYS A 15 4.77 33.53 -4.76
C LYS A 15 3.83 32.72 -5.67
N LEU A 16 3.45 31.53 -5.22
CA LEU A 16 2.37 30.75 -5.84
C LEU A 16 1.03 31.50 -5.64
N SER A 17 0.19 31.53 -6.66
CA SER A 17 -1.12 32.17 -6.59
C SER A 17 -2.05 31.43 -5.63
N LYS A 18 -3.00 32.15 -5.01
CA LYS A 18 -4.01 31.54 -4.12
C LYS A 18 -4.78 30.40 -4.80
N ILE A 19 -5.08 30.53 -6.09
CA ILE A 19 -5.78 29.50 -6.87
C ILE A 19 -4.92 28.24 -7.00
N ALA A 20 -3.63 28.38 -7.31
CA ALA A 20 -2.70 27.26 -7.37
C ALA A 20 -2.51 26.60 -6.00
N LEU A 21 -2.48 27.40 -4.93
CA LEU A 21 -2.40 26.90 -3.56
C LEU A 21 -3.66 26.09 -3.20
N CYS A 22 -4.86 26.58 -3.53
CA CYS A 22 -6.11 25.86 -3.30
C CYS A 22 -6.16 24.53 -4.07
N ALA A 23 -5.79 24.53 -5.36
CA ALA A 23 -5.76 23.30 -6.15
C ALA A 23 -4.72 22.28 -5.62
N LEU A 24 -3.58 22.76 -5.10
CA LEU A 24 -2.57 21.91 -4.47
C LEU A 24 -3.07 21.36 -3.13
N ILE A 25 -3.77 22.18 -2.34
CA ILE A 25 -4.39 21.79 -1.08
C ILE A 25 -5.47 20.73 -1.33
N GLU A 26 -6.31 20.87 -2.35
CA GLU A 26 -7.28 19.82 -2.73
C GLU A 26 -6.57 18.52 -3.15
N LYS A 27 -5.52 18.59 -3.98
CA LYS A 27 -4.70 17.41 -4.32
C LYS A 27 -3.91 16.81 -3.14
N LEU A 28 -3.71 17.57 -2.07
CA LEU A 28 -3.06 17.09 -0.85
C LEU A 28 -4.09 16.44 0.08
N LYS A 29 -5.34 16.94 0.13
CA LYS A 29 -6.42 16.32 0.89
C LYS A 29 -6.71 14.88 0.45
N ASP A 30 -6.66 14.60 -0.84
CA ASP A 30 -6.75 13.21 -1.37
C ASP A 30 -5.65 12.28 -0.85
N ARG A 31 -4.45 12.83 -0.57
CA ARG A 31 -3.32 12.06 -0.02
C ARG A 31 -3.35 11.93 1.50
N THR A 32 -4.25 12.63 2.18
CA THR A 32 -4.45 12.54 3.64
C THR A 32 -5.58 11.59 4.03
N LEU A 33 -6.37 11.10 3.06
CA LEU A 33 -7.34 10.06 3.33
C LEU A 33 -6.61 8.78 3.77
N PRO A 34 -7.11 8.08 4.80
CA PRO A 34 -6.53 6.80 5.19
C PRO A 34 -6.58 5.89 3.98
N THR A 35 -5.41 5.42 3.53
CA THR A 35 -5.30 4.58 2.34
C THR A 35 -6.29 3.43 2.45
N ALA A 36 -6.33 2.73 3.59
CA ALA A 36 -7.26 1.63 3.82
C ALA A 36 -8.21 1.88 5.00
N ALA A 37 -9.35 1.19 5.00
CA ALA A 37 -10.28 1.14 6.14
C ALA A 37 -10.50 -0.30 6.62
N TYR A 38 -10.87 -0.46 7.89
CA TYR A 38 -11.06 -1.75 8.56
C TYR A 38 -12.49 -1.86 9.08
N ASN A 39 -13.02 -3.09 9.16
CA ASN A 39 -14.40 -3.37 9.59
C ASN A 39 -15.42 -2.47 8.87
N TYR A 40 -15.28 -2.41 7.54
CA TYR A 40 -16.05 -1.50 6.69
C TYR A 40 -17.32 -2.19 6.21
N LYS A 41 -18.46 -1.53 6.42
CA LYS A 41 -19.77 -2.03 6.01
C LYS A 41 -20.17 -1.41 4.67
N VAL A 42 -20.40 -2.26 3.68
CA VAL A 42 -20.93 -1.86 2.37
C VAL A 42 -22.38 -2.30 2.30
N GLU A 43 -23.26 -1.35 2.01
CA GLU A 43 -24.66 -1.63 1.70
C GLU A 43 -24.82 -1.73 0.19
N SER A 44 -25.26 -2.90 -0.29
CA SER A 44 -25.64 -3.11 -1.68
C SER A 44 -27.15 -3.27 -1.77
N GLU A 45 -27.75 -2.47 -2.65
CA GLU A 45 -29.17 -2.57 -2.99
C GLU A 45 -29.28 -3.35 -4.30
N LYS A 46 -29.93 -4.51 -4.25
CA LYS A 46 -30.29 -5.27 -5.45
C LYS A 46 -31.79 -5.54 -5.42
N GLU A 47 -32.50 -5.00 -6.41
CA GLU A 47 -33.89 -5.26 -6.79
C GLU A 47 -34.86 -5.84 -5.72
N ASN A 48 -35.01 -5.13 -4.59
CA ASN A 48 -35.91 -5.38 -3.43
C ASN A 48 -35.28 -5.97 -2.16
N TYR A 49 -33.98 -6.22 -2.11
CA TYR A 49 -33.30 -6.57 -0.86
C TYR A 49 -32.08 -5.70 -0.60
N LYS A 50 -31.96 -5.24 0.65
CA LYS A 50 -30.78 -4.53 1.15
C LYS A 50 -29.85 -5.56 1.79
N THR A 51 -28.73 -5.84 1.15
CA THR A 51 -27.68 -6.70 1.73
C THR A 51 -26.56 -5.82 2.28
N THR A 52 -26.26 -5.98 3.56
CA THR A 52 -25.09 -5.36 4.20
C THR A 52 -23.98 -6.37 4.28
N THR A 53 -22.87 -6.12 3.59
CA THR A 53 -21.66 -6.94 3.67
C THR A 53 -20.60 -6.21 4.48
N GLU A 54 -20.02 -6.90 5.46
CA GLU A 54 -18.96 -6.35 6.30
C GLU A 54 -17.60 -6.92 5.92
N TYR A 55 -16.68 -6.05 5.51
CA TYR A 55 -15.32 -6.41 5.15
C TYR A 55 -14.37 -6.08 6.31
N SER A 56 -13.52 -7.04 6.68
CA SER A 56 -12.44 -6.84 7.66
C SER A 56 -11.43 -5.78 7.21
N TRP A 57 -11.31 -5.54 5.91
CA TRP A 57 -10.42 -4.57 5.31
C TRP A 57 -10.87 -4.19 3.91
N VAL A 58 -10.72 -2.91 3.58
CA VAL A 58 -10.96 -2.36 2.24
C VAL A 58 -9.79 -1.47 1.81
N PRO A 59 -9.46 -1.47 0.50
CA PRO A 59 -8.25 -0.80 0.00
C PRO A 59 -8.32 0.72 0.03
N VAL A 60 -9.53 1.31 -0.07
CA VAL A 60 -9.89 2.72 0.08
C VAL A 60 -11.38 2.73 0.46
N PRO A 61 -11.86 3.60 1.37
CA PRO A 61 -13.28 3.71 1.73
C PRO A 61 -14.13 4.38 0.62
N ASP A 62 -13.94 3.98 -0.64
CA ASP A 62 -14.75 4.38 -1.79
C ASP A 62 -15.53 3.16 -2.30
N LYS A 63 -16.86 3.24 -2.24
CA LYS A 63 -17.76 2.14 -2.62
C LYS A 63 -17.47 1.60 -4.02
N SER A 64 -17.26 2.46 -5.02
CA SER A 64 -17.03 2.02 -6.40
C SER A 64 -15.73 1.24 -6.53
N LEU A 65 -14.67 1.73 -5.88
CA LEU A 65 -13.37 1.08 -5.89
C LEU A 65 -13.39 -0.24 -5.12
N ILE A 66 -14.07 -0.28 -3.97
CA ILE A 66 -14.26 -1.50 -3.18
C ILE A 66 -14.95 -2.56 -4.01
N GLU A 67 -16.08 -2.24 -4.65
CA GLU A 67 -16.81 -3.19 -5.48
C GLU A 67 -15.98 -3.71 -6.66
N ARG A 68 -15.19 -2.84 -7.30
CA ARG A 68 -14.28 -3.25 -8.38
C ARG A 68 -13.17 -4.17 -7.86
N TYR A 69 -12.55 -3.81 -6.74
CA TYR A 69 -11.48 -4.58 -6.13
C TYR A 69 -11.96 -5.95 -5.65
N MET A 70 -13.08 -6.01 -4.91
CA MET A 70 -13.63 -7.26 -4.39
C MET A 70 -14.12 -8.19 -5.50
N ARG A 71 -14.58 -7.65 -6.64
CA ARG A 71 -14.89 -8.45 -7.85
C ARG A 71 -13.65 -9.02 -8.54
N ALA A 72 -12.51 -8.33 -8.45
CA ALA A 72 -11.25 -8.82 -9.01
C ALA A 72 -10.63 -9.94 -8.15
N LEU A 73 -11.02 -10.06 -6.88
CA LEU A 73 -10.60 -11.15 -6.01
C LEU A 73 -11.47 -12.40 -6.19
N PRO A 74 -10.88 -13.60 -6.15
CA PRO A 74 -11.62 -14.85 -5.96
C PRO A 74 -12.52 -14.78 -4.72
N GLU A 75 -13.71 -15.38 -4.79
CA GLU A 75 -14.71 -15.25 -3.73
C GLU A 75 -14.24 -15.76 -2.37
N ASN A 76 -13.43 -16.83 -2.36
CA ASN A 76 -12.79 -17.40 -1.18
C ASN A 76 -11.64 -16.57 -0.60
N GLU A 77 -11.13 -15.57 -1.35
CA GLU A 77 -10.06 -14.67 -0.91
C GLU A 77 -10.57 -13.30 -0.47
N ARG A 78 -11.87 -13.02 -0.65
CA ARG A 78 -12.46 -11.75 -0.23
C ARG A 78 -12.43 -11.64 1.30
N PRO A 79 -11.97 -10.51 1.87
CA PRO A 79 -11.75 -10.37 3.31
C PRO A 79 -13.04 -10.03 4.08
N VAL A 80 -14.11 -10.79 3.87
CA VAL A 80 -15.40 -10.65 4.58
C VAL A 80 -15.25 -11.13 6.03
N ILE A 81 -15.84 -10.43 7.00
CA ILE A 81 -15.77 -10.83 8.42
C ILE A 81 -16.27 -12.27 8.61
N GLY A 82 -15.49 -13.08 9.31
CA GLY A 82 -15.80 -14.50 9.59
C GLY A 82 -15.50 -15.46 8.43
N SER A 83 -14.99 -14.96 7.30
CA SER A 83 -14.67 -15.80 6.14
C SER A 83 -13.23 -16.33 6.17
N VAL A 84 -12.98 -17.40 5.41
CA VAL A 84 -11.62 -17.89 5.15
C VAL A 84 -10.74 -16.81 4.49
N GLY A 85 -11.34 -15.94 3.66
CA GLY A 85 -10.63 -14.83 3.03
C GLY A 85 -10.12 -13.77 4.03
N GLU A 86 -10.85 -13.54 5.14
CA GLU A 86 -10.35 -12.69 6.24
C GLU A 86 -9.10 -13.29 6.88
N GLN A 87 -9.15 -14.59 7.21
CA GLN A 87 -8.01 -15.28 7.82
C GLN A 87 -6.82 -15.31 6.87
N ASN A 88 -7.04 -15.64 5.60
CA ASN A 88 -6.01 -15.64 4.57
C ASN A 88 -5.35 -14.27 4.42
N ARG A 89 -6.12 -13.18 4.40
CA ARG A 89 -5.56 -11.83 4.35
C ARG A 89 -4.71 -11.52 5.57
N LYS A 90 -5.19 -11.85 6.78
CA LYS A 90 -4.44 -11.66 8.04
C LYS A 90 -3.12 -12.43 8.02
N SER A 91 -3.14 -13.69 7.60
CA SER A 91 -1.94 -14.51 7.45
C SER A 91 -0.98 -13.94 6.39
N ARG A 92 -1.49 -13.51 5.23
CA ARG A 92 -0.66 -12.93 4.15
C ARG A 92 0.02 -11.62 4.56
N LEU A 93 -0.63 -10.79 5.36
CA LEU A 93 -0.03 -9.54 5.87
C LEU A 93 1.23 -9.77 6.71
N GLN A 94 1.33 -10.91 7.41
CA GLN A 94 2.52 -11.27 8.18
C GLN A 94 3.76 -11.51 7.30
N PHE A 95 3.53 -11.78 6.02
CA PHE A 95 4.58 -12.03 5.04
C PHE A 95 4.85 -10.82 4.14
N GLN A 96 4.30 -9.63 4.45
CA GLN A 96 4.56 -8.45 3.64
C GLN A 96 5.92 -7.83 4.00
N LEU A 97 6.89 -8.00 3.10
CA LEU A 97 8.18 -7.30 3.18
C LEU A 97 8.12 -5.95 2.45
N PRO A 98 8.85 -4.93 2.93
CA PRO A 98 9.17 -3.75 2.14
C PRO A 98 9.85 -4.13 0.82
N LEU A 99 9.58 -3.38 -0.25
CA LEU A 99 10.05 -3.68 -1.61
C LEU A 99 11.58 -3.86 -1.69
N TYR A 100 12.33 -3.08 -0.92
CA TYR A 100 13.79 -3.09 -0.91
C TYR A 100 14.40 -4.10 0.08
N ASP A 101 13.59 -4.67 0.98
CA ASP A 101 14.04 -5.64 1.98
C ASP A 101 14.03 -7.09 1.45
N CYS A 102 13.72 -7.25 0.17
CA CYS A 102 13.61 -8.55 -0.50
C CYS A 102 14.91 -9.01 -1.17
N ASN A 103 15.93 -8.15 -1.25
CA ASN A 103 17.26 -8.52 -1.76
C ASN A 103 18.18 -8.88 -0.59
N VAL A 104 18.52 -10.16 -0.49
CA VAL A 104 19.38 -10.66 0.58
C VAL A 104 20.83 -10.22 0.41
N GLU A 105 21.24 -9.94 -0.83
CA GLU A 105 22.61 -9.51 -1.15
C GLU A 105 22.84 -8.03 -0.81
N ASP A 106 21.79 -7.20 -0.89
CA ASP A 106 21.84 -5.78 -0.49
C ASP A 106 21.66 -5.60 1.02
N ALA A 107 21.31 -6.67 1.74
CA ALA A 107 21.08 -6.60 3.17
C ALA A 107 22.42 -6.41 3.90
N ARG A 108 22.52 -5.36 4.71
CA ARG A 108 23.71 -5.02 5.51
C ARG A 108 23.85 -5.94 6.74
N PHE A 109 23.86 -7.26 6.54
CA PHE A 109 24.17 -8.20 7.61
C PHE A 109 25.67 -8.40 7.73
N ALA A 110 26.15 -8.52 8.97
CA ALA A 110 27.55 -8.82 9.27
C ALA A 110 27.86 -10.33 9.28
N ASP A 111 26.84 -11.18 9.47
CA ASP A 111 26.96 -12.65 9.57
C ASP A 111 26.19 -13.34 8.43
N ASP A 112 26.77 -14.43 7.91
CA ASP A 112 26.18 -15.26 6.85
C ASP A 112 25.00 -16.09 7.34
N LYS A 113 24.91 -16.35 8.66
CA LYS A 113 23.73 -17.00 9.27
C LYS A 113 22.48 -16.15 9.15
N ASP A 114 22.60 -14.85 9.37
CA ASP A 114 21.47 -13.91 9.27
C ASP A 114 20.97 -13.78 7.83
N LYS A 115 21.90 -13.81 6.86
CA LYS A 115 21.56 -13.87 5.43
C LYS A 115 20.78 -15.14 5.10
N GLU A 116 21.14 -16.29 5.66
CA GLU A 116 20.42 -17.55 5.42
C GLU A 116 19.01 -17.53 6.01
N VAL A 117 18.83 -16.95 7.19
CA VAL A 117 17.51 -16.74 7.79
C VAL A 117 16.67 -15.82 6.92
N LEU A 118 17.24 -14.71 6.43
CA LEU A 118 16.54 -13.81 5.52
C LEU A 118 16.17 -14.51 4.19
N ARG A 119 17.08 -15.29 3.59
CA ARG A 119 16.81 -16.06 2.36
C ARG A 119 15.58 -16.95 2.53
N ARG A 120 15.54 -17.76 3.58
CA ARG A 120 14.40 -18.66 3.86
C ARG A 120 13.11 -17.89 4.10
N PHE A 121 13.18 -16.77 4.80
CA PHE A 121 12.04 -15.91 5.03
C PHE A 121 11.50 -15.31 3.73
N VAL A 122 12.38 -14.73 2.89
CA VAL A 122 12.00 -14.14 1.59
C VAL A 122 11.42 -15.20 0.65
N GLU A 123 12.00 -16.41 0.61
CA GLU A 123 11.45 -17.52 -0.18
C GLU A 123 10.06 -17.93 0.31
N ASN A 124 9.88 -18.03 1.63
CA ASN A 124 8.59 -18.30 2.24
C ASN A 124 7.57 -17.19 1.91
N VAL A 125 7.97 -15.92 1.95
CA VAL A 125 7.16 -14.77 1.56
C VAL A 125 6.73 -14.86 0.09
N ARG A 126 7.67 -15.12 -0.84
CA ARG A 126 7.37 -15.27 -2.27
C ARG A 126 6.36 -16.39 -2.57
N LYS A 127 6.42 -17.48 -1.81
CA LYS A 127 5.47 -18.59 -1.94
C LYS A 127 4.06 -18.22 -1.49
N HIS A 128 3.93 -17.40 -0.44
CA HIS A 128 2.66 -17.10 0.23
C HIS A 128 2.04 -15.74 -0.14
N VAL A 129 2.76 -14.84 -0.81
CA VAL A 129 2.24 -13.54 -1.28
C VAL A 129 2.06 -13.56 -2.80
N SER A 130 0.79 -13.57 -3.26
CA SER A 130 0.43 -13.70 -4.69
C SER A 130 1.02 -12.60 -5.57
N TYR A 131 1.17 -11.38 -5.05
CA TYR A 131 1.67 -10.22 -5.80
C TYR A 131 3.16 -10.31 -6.19
N MET A 132 3.95 -11.22 -5.62
CA MET A 132 5.33 -11.45 -6.05
C MET A 132 5.46 -12.43 -7.22
N LYS A 133 4.41 -13.19 -7.57
CA LYS A 133 4.46 -14.13 -8.70
C LYS A 133 4.36 -13.44 -10.07
N SER A 134 3.75 -12.25 -10.16
CA SER A 134 3.56 -11.55 -11.43
C SER A 134 4.76 -10.71 -11.91
N PHE A 135 5.77 -10.47 -11.09
CA PHE A 135 6.96 -9.72 -11.52
C PHE A 135 8.00 -10.58 -12.25
N GLY A 136 7.82 -11.91 -12.29
CA GLY A 136 8.75 -12.84 -12.93
C GLY A 136 8.53 -13.09 -14.44
N ASN A 137 7.46 -12.55 -15.03
CA ASN A 137 7.09 -12.79 -16.44
C ASN A 137 7.16 -11.52 -17.32
N LEU A 138 8.05 -10.58 -16.98
CA LEU A 138 8.48 -9.51 -17.89
C LEU A 138 9.99 -9.63 -18.12
N SER A 139 10.37 -10.58 -18.96
CA SER A 139 11.65 -10.61 -19.67
C SER A 139 11.42 -11.17 -21.07
#